data_AF-A0AAW0M6R1-F1
#
_entry.id   AF-A0AAW0M6R1-F1
#
_cell.length_a   1.000
_cell.length_b   1.000
_cell.length_c   1.000
_cell.angle_alpha   90.00
_cell.angle_beta   90.00
_cell.angle_gamma   90.00
#
_symmetry.space_group_name_H-M   'P 1'
#
loop_
_entity.id
_entity.type
_entity.pdbx_description
1 polymer ?
#
loop_
_entity_poly.entity_id
_entity_poly.type
_entity_poly.pdbx_seq_one_letter_code
_entity_poly.pdbx_strand_id
1 'polypeptide(L)'
;MGAVKILIVWENLDINRYVLKNSTTVEIIIKHLNKEQEADQRNFRAPVGSAELEVQEKMPLLEWFATEYKKFGCTLEIVTNKCQEGSQFCRGFGGIGGILRYQLDIRSFDEFSDDGEVYDDSEDDGEVCDDSELESINSFPMLTQENGAKRTAPVQ
;
A
#
# COMPACT_ATOMS: atom_id res chain seq x y z
N MET A 1 19.03 15.73 8.52
CA MET A 1 18.89 14.29 8.80
C MET A 1 17.42 13.96 8.81
N GLY A 2 16.95 12.99 8.01
CA GLY A 2 15.52 12.66 7.95
C GLY A 2 15.00 11.97 9.22
N ALA A 3 13.69 12.06 9.46
CA ALA A 3 13.03 11.39 10.59
C ALA A 3 12.94 9.86 10.39
N VAL A 4 12.95 9.40 9.13
CA VAL A 4 12.88 7.98 8.77
C VAL A 4 14.24 7.31 8.96
N LYS A 5 14.25 6.19 9.69
CA LYS A 5 15.41 5.31 9.86
C LYS A 5 15.50 4.31 8.71
N ILE A 6 14.43 3.55 8.51
CA ILE A 6 14.32 2.50 7.50
C ILE A 6 13.07 2.78 6.68
N LEU A 7 13.21 2.89 5.37
CA LEU A 7 12.12 3.03 4.42
C LEU A 7 11.86 1.66 3.82
N ILE A 8 10.63 1.16 3.94
CA ILE A 8 10.20 -0.16 3.44
C ILE A 8 9.29 0.09 2.24
N VAL A 9 9.64 -0.47 1.09
CA VAL A 9 8.88 -0.28 -0.15
C VAL A 9 8.65 -1.62 -0.83
N TRP A 10 7.44 -1.85 -1.32
CA TRP A 10 7.12 -3.04 -2.09
C TRP A 10 7.75 -2.98 -3.50
N GLU A 11 8.35 -4.07 -3.97
CA GLU A 11 9.00 -4.13 -5.28
C GLU A 11 8.06 -3.81 -6.46
N ASN A 12 6.78 -4.18 -6.33
CA ASN A 12 5.76 -3.98 -7.38
C ASN A 12 4.84 -2.81 -7.02
N LEU A 13 5.43 -1.72 -6.50
CA LEU A 13 4.71 -0.50 -6.21
C LEU A 13 4.31 0.21 -7.50
N ASP A 14 3.01 0.27 -7.76
CA ASP A 14 2.42 0.87 -8.96
C ASP A 14 2.16 2.39 -8.83
N ILE A 15 3.07 3.08 -8.13
CA ILE A 15 3.05 4.54 -7.95
C ILE A 15 4.17 5.17 -8.75
N ASN A 16 3.79 6.11 -9.62
CA ASN A 16 4.74 6.91 -10.38
C ASN A 16 4.75 8.35 -9.87
N ARG A 17 5.95 8.92 -9.81
CA ARG A 17 6.19 10.32 -9.49
C ARG A 17 6.19 11.13 -10.79
N TYR A 18 5.27 12.09 -10.86
CA TYR A 18 5.11 13.02 -11.97
C TYR A 18 5.57 14.40 -11.57
N VAL A 19 6.45 14.98 -12.38
CA VAL A 19 6.82 16.38 -12.29
C VAL A 19 6.06 17.11 -13.38
N LEU A 20 4.99 17.78 -12.97
CA LEU A 20 4.13 18.57 -13.84
C LEU A 20 4.57 20.02 -13.80
N LYS A 21 4.59 20.66 -14.96
CA LYS A 21 4.85 22.10 -15.07
C LYS A 21 3.64 22.80 -15.64
N ASN A 22 3.21 23.85 -14.96
CA ASN A 22 2.21 24.73 -15.50
C ASN A 22 2.86 25.71 -16.48
N SER A 23 2.42 25.72 -17.74
CA SER A 23 2.94 26.62 -18.77
C SER A 23 2.62 28.09 -18.46
N THR A 24 1.55 28.36 -17.72
CA THR A 24 1.04 29.70 -17.43
C THR A 24 1.65 30.30 -16.16
N THR A 25 1.79 29.50 -15.09
CA THR A 25 2.33 29.98 -13.79
C THR A 25 3.80 29.64 -13.58
N VAL A 26 4.39 28.82 -14.46
CA VAL A 26 5.77 28.28 -14.35
C VAL A 26 5.99 27.48 -13.05
N GLU A 27 4.91 27.15 -12.35
CA GLU A 27 4.95 26.39 -11.12
C GLU A 27 5.18 24.90 -11.43
N ILE A 28 6.03 24.28 -10.62
CA ILE A 28 6.35 22.86 -10.71
C ILE A 28 5.54 22.14 -9.63
N ILE A 29 4.60 21.31 -10.06
CA ILE A 29 3.74 20.52 -9.18
C ILE A 29 4.22 19.07 -9.24
N ILE A 30 4.51 18.49 -8.09
CA ILE A 30 4.88 17.07 -7.99
C ILE A 30 3.62 16.30 -7.60
N LYS A 31 3.19 15.37 -8.44
CA LYS A 31 2.06 14.47 -8.14
C LYS A 31 2.55 13.03 -8.06
N HIS A 32 1.98 12.27 -7.15
CA HIS A 32 2.16 10.82 -7.07
C HIS A 32 0.86 10.18 -7.52
N LEU A 33 0.91 9.44 -8.63
CA LEU A 33 -0.29 8.87 -9.25
C LEU A 33 -0.13 7.35 -9.34
N ASN A 34 -1.18 6.64 -8.94
CA ASN A 34 -1.34 5.21 -9.22
C ASN A 34 -1.72 4.98 -10.69
N LYS A 35 -1.52 3.75 -11.19
CA LYS A 35 -1.92 3.37 -12.56
C LYS A 35 -3.37 3.73 -12.93
N GLU A 36 -4.29 3.64 -11.98
CA GLU A 36 -5.70 3.99 -12.18
C GLU A 36 -5.88 5.51 -12.33
N GLN A 37 -5.21 6.28 -11.48
CA GLN A 37 -5.23 7.75 -11.50
C GLN A 37 -4.46 8.33 -12.71
N GLU A 38 -3.47 7.59 -13.23
CA GLU A 38 -2.79 7.92 -14.49
C GLU A 38 -3.75 7.85 -15.69
N ALA A 39 -4.76 6.98 -15.64
CA ALA A 39 -5.76 6.88 -16.71
C ALA A 39 -6.72 8.08 -16.73
N ASP A 40 -6.89 8.75 -15.58
CA ASP A 40 -7.74 9.92 -15.45
C ASP A 40 -7.04 11.20 -15.95
N GLN A 41 -7.40 11.62 -17.16
CA GLN A 41 -6.92 12.87 -17.76
C GLN A 41 -7.23 14.14 -16.94
N ARG A 42 -8.14 14.04 -15.97
CA ARG A 42 -8.46 15.14 -15.03
C ARG A 42 -7.27 15.47 -14.12
N ASN A 43 -6.43 14.49 -13.80
CA ASN A 43 -5.26 14.70 -12.94
C ASN A 43 -4.16 15.53 -13.59
N PHE A 44 -4.18 15.63 -14.92
CA PHE A 44 -3.27 16.45 -15.73
C PHE A 44 -3.87 17.82 -16.10
N ARG A 45 -5.08 18.15 -15.60
CA ARG A 45 -5.70 19.47 -15.75
C ARG A 45 -5.62 20.22 -14.44
N ALA A 46 -5.29 21.51 -14.50
CA ALA A 46 -5.31 22.36 -13.32
C ALA A 46 -6.76 22.54 -12.79
N PRO A 47 -6.97 22.61 -11.46
CA PRO A 47 -8.29 22.84 -10.87
C PRO A 47 -8.82 24.26 -11.18
N VAL A 48 -7.93 25.23 -11.39
CA VAL A 48 -8.26 26.61 -11.75
C VAL A 48 -7.71 26.91 -13.13
N GLY A 49 -8.61 26.87 -14.11
CA GLY A 49 -8.31 27.14 -15.51
C GLY A 49 -8.00 25.87 -16.28
N SER A 50 -8.60 25.73 -17.46
CA SER A 50 -8.37 24.65 -18.43
C SER A 50 -6.96 24.69 -19.05
N ALA A 51 -5.93 24.94 -18.24
CA ALA A 51 -4.54 24.83 -18.63
C ALA A 51 -4.11 23.37 -18.46
N GLU A 52 -3.61 22.79 -19.54
CA GLU A 52 -3.00 21.46 -19.52
C GLU A 52 -1.65 21.56 -18.79
N LEU A 53 -1.45 20.70 -17.79
CA LEU A 53 -0.16 20.58 -17.12
C LEU A 53 0.76 19.73 -17.99
N GLU A 54 1.93 20.27 -18.32
CA GLU A 54 2.91 19.55 -19.13
C GLU A 54 3.67 18.56 -18.23
N VAL A 55 3.71 17.29 -18.64
CA VAL A 55 4.53 16.28 -17.96
C VAL A 55 5.98 16.50 -18.37
N GLN A 56 6.79 17.08 -17.48
CA GLN A 56 8.22 17.22 -17.71
C GLN A 56 8.96 15.90 -17.46
N GLU A 57 8.62 15.22 -16.37
CA GLU A 57 9.31 14.00 -15.95
C GLU A 57 8.32 13.00 -15.36
N LYS A 58 8.48 11.74 -15.75
CA LYS A 58 7.80 10.58 -15.17
C LYS A 58 8.88 9.61 -14.71
N MET A 59 8.87 9.27 -13.42
CA MET A 59 9.75 8.24 -12.89
C MET A 59 9.02 7.34 -11.89
N PRO A 60 9.33 6.04 -11.83
CA PRO A 60 8.83 5.17 -10.78
C PRO A 60 9.26 5.68 -9.40
N LEU A 61 8.34 5.68 -8.43
CA LEU A 61 8.65 6.18 -7.10
C LEU A 61 9.74 5.35 -6.41
N LEU A 62 9.78 4.04 -6.67
CA LEU A 62 10.83 3.13 -6.20
C LEU A 62 12.24 3.57 -6.67
N GLU A 63 12.37 3.94 -7.94
CA GLU A 63 13.65 4.41 -8.50
C GLU A 63 14.07 5.76 -7.90
N TRP A 64 13.09 6.62 -7.64
CA TRP A 64 13.35 7.89 -6.96
C TRP A 64 13.89 7.66 -5.55
N PHE A 65 13.28 6.76 -4.77
CA PHE A 65 13.79 6.39 -3.45
C PHE A 65 15.19 5.79 -3.52
N ALA A 66 15.47 4.95 -4.51
CA ALA A 66 16.81 4.39 -4.73
C ALA A 66 17.86 5.47 -5.09
N THR A 67 17.45 6.66 -5.53
CA THR A 67 18.36 7.78 -5.77
C THR A 67 18.50 8.67 -4.52
N GLU A 68 17.39 8.93 -3.83
CA GLU A 68 17.31 9.96 -2.80
C GLU A 68 17.61 9.42 -1.38
N TYR A 69 17.60 8.10 -1.15
CA TYR A 69 17.80 7.51 0.19
C TYR A 69 19.09 7.98 0.88
N LYS A 70 20.17 8.19 0.10
CA LYS A 70 21.46 8.66 0.62
C LYS A 70 21.40 10.08 1.17
N LYS A 71 20.58 10.95 0.57
CA LYS A 71 20.47 12.36 0.98
C LYS A 71 19.67 12.49 2.27
N PHE A 72 18.62 11.68 2.44
CA PHE A 72 17.85 11.63 3.68
C PHE A 72 18.55 10.84 4.79
N GLY A 73 19.51 10.00 4.41
CA GLY A 73 20.25 9.12 5.31
C GLY A 73 19.36 8.03 5.86
N CYS A 74 18.38 7.54 5.09
CA CYS A 74 17.56 6.38 5.45
C CYS A 74 18.12 5.11 4.81
N THR A 75 17.81 3.96 5.40
CA THR A 75 18.06 2.65 4.79
C THR A 75 16.84 2.26 3.96
N LEU A 76 17.01 1.97 2.67
CA LEU A 76 15.93 1.48 1.81
C LEU A 76 15.91 -0.05 1.85
N GLU A 77 14.76 -0.62 2.21
CA GLU A 77 14.48 -2.06 2.23
C GLU A 77 13.35 -2.36 1.24
N ILE A 78 13.59 -3.30 0.34
CA ILE A 78 12.59 -3.71 -0.66
C ILE A 78 11.96 -5.02 -0.21
N VAL A 79 10.64 -5.03 -0.07
CA VAL A 79 9.87 -6.21 0.35
C VAL A 79 9.08 -6.80 -0.82
N THR A 80 8.64 -8.05 -0.64
CA THR A 80 7.83 -8.81 -1.61
C THR A 80 6.61 -9.38 -0.90
N ASN A 81 5.56 -9.75 -1.63
CA ASN A 81 4.33 -10.31 -1.06
C ASN A 81 4.39 -11.83 -0.81
N LYS A 82 5.58 -12.45 -0.89
CA LYS A 82 5.75 -13.91 -0.76
C LYS A 82 5.50 -14.43 0.67
N CYS A 83 5.62 -13.56 1.67
CA CYS A 83 5.40 -13.88 3.08
C CYS A 83 4.06 -13.31 3.57
N GLN A 84 3.54 -13.84 4.68
CA GLN A 84 2.29 -13.39 5.29
C GLN A 84 2.39 -11.91 5.70
N GLU A 85 3.53 -11.53 6.28
CA GLU A 85 3.85 -10.15 6.66
C GLU A 85 3.92 -9.23 5.44
N GLY A 86 4.54 -9.71 4.36
CA GLY A 86 4.62 -8.96 3.10
C GLY A 86 3.25 -8.73 2.46
N SER A 87 2.37 -9.74 2.51
CA SER A 87 1.00 -9.61 2.01
C SER A 87 0.16 -8.63 2.84
N GLN A 88 0.29 -8.66 4.17
CA GLN A 88 -0.34 -7.67 5.06
C GLN A 88 0.19 -6.26 4.80
N PHE A 89 1.50 -6.13 4.55
CA PHE A 89 2.08 -4.84 4.23
C PHE A 89 1.53 -4.24 2.92
N CYS A 90 1.45 -5.05 1.87
CA CYS A 90 0.92 -4.60 0.57
C CYS A 90 -0.56 -4.24 0.66
N ARG A 91 -1.38 -5.04 1.38
CA ARG A 91 -2.83 -4.83 1.47
C ARG A 91 -3.26 -3.80 2.51
N GLY A 92 -2.57 -3.74 3.66
CA GLY A 92 -2.92 -2.86 4.76
C GLY A 92 -2.30 -1.46 4.66
N PHE A 93 -1.09 -1.35 4.11
CA PHE A 93 -0.36 -0.08 4.05
C PHE A 93 -0.09 0.41 2.61
N GLY A 94 -0.69 -0.23 1.60
CA GLY A 94 -0.53 0.17 0.20
C GLY A 94 0.89 0.01 -0.35
N GLY A 95 1.74 -0.78 0.31
CA GLY A 95 3.10 -1.10 -0.17
C GLY A 95 4.16 -0.02 0.09
N ILE A 96 3.87 1.03 0.87
CA ILE A 96 4.84 2.02 1.32
C ILE A 96 4.78 2.14 2.84
N GLY A 97 5.95 2.14 3.49
CA GLY A 97 6.02 2.34 4.94
C GLY A 97 7.42 2.71 5.38
N GLY A 98 7.55 3.07 6.65
CA GLY A 98 8.86 3.42 7.20
C GLY A 98 8.90 3.33 8.72
N ILE A 99 10.08 2.97 9.23
CA ILE A 99 10.40 2.97 10.65
C ILE A 99 11.06 4.30 10.96
N LEU A 100 10.45 5.08 11.85
CA LEU A 100 10.97 6.37 12.30
C LEU A 100 12.07 6.20 13.35
N ARG A 101 13.00 7.15 13.43
CA ARG A 101 14.07 7.18 14.45
C ARG A 101 13.56 7.59 15.82
N TYR A 102 12.54 8.44 15.84
CA TYR A 102 11.95 9.04 17.03
C TYR A 102 10.44 9.03 16.87
N GLN A 103 9.72 9.11 17.98
CA GLN A 103 8.28 9.35 17.95
C GLN A 103 8.03 10.71 17.30
N LEU A 104 7.19 10.71 16.27
CA LEU A 104 6.80 11.91 15.54
C LEU A 104 5.33 12.17 15.86
N ASP A 105 5.01 13.38 16.28
CA ASP A 105 3.61 13.78 16.45
C ASP A 105 3.07 14.26 15.10
N ILE A 106 2.22 13.44 14.49
CA ILE A 106 1.65 13.67 13.15
C ILE A 106 0.58 14.78 13.21
N ARG A 107 0.00 15.04 14.38
CA ARG A 107 -1.06 16.04 14.54
C ARG A 107 -0.59 17.47 14.24
N SER A 108 0.71 17.71 14.33
CA SER A 108 1.31 19.01 13.98
C SER A 108 1.49 19.22 12.48
N PHE A 109 1.36 18.19 11.64
CA PHE A 109 1.50 18.29 10.19
C PHE A 109 0.18 18.54 9.46
N ASP A 110 -0.94 18.20 10.09
CA ASP A 110 -2.29 18.45 9.54
C ASP A 110 -2.57 19.95 9.38
N GLU A 111 -1.99 20.79 10.25
CA GLU A 111 -2.15 22.26 10.22
C GLU A 111 -1.38 22.97 9.08
N PHE A 112 -0.46 22.27 8.40
CA PHE A 112 0.29 22.79 7.26
C PHE A 112 -0.21 22.29 5.89
N SER A 113 -1.18 21.37 5.87
CA SER A 113 -1.81 20.88 4.66
C SER A 113 -3.00 21.78 4.30
N ASP A 114 -2.72 22.99 3.78
CA ASP A 114 -3.73 23.87 3.14
C ASP A 114 -4.10 23.38 1.72
N ASP A 115 -3.82 22.11 1.42
CA ASP A 115 -4.11 21.47 0.14
C ASP A 115 -5.09 20.31 0.39
N GLY A 116 -6.30 20.66 0.82
CA GLY A 116 -7.61 20.05 0.53
C GLY A 116 -7.80 18.57 0.14
N GLU A 117 -6.93 17.64 0.53
CA GLU A 117 -7.17 16.21 0.35
C GLU A 117 -8.06 15.73 1.49
N VAL A 118 -9.37 15.75 1.23
CA VAL A 118 -10.38 15.11 2.09
C VAL A 118 -10.07 13.62 2.13
N TYR A 119 -9.41 13.16 3.18
CA TYR A 119 -9.43 11.76 3.57
C TYR A 119 -10.89 11.45 3.96
N ASP A 120 -11.60 10.77 3.06
CA ASP A 120 -12.91 10.19 3.36
C ASP A 120 -12.69 9.09 4.41
N ASP A 121 -12.82 9.49 5.68
CA ASP A 121 -12.89 8.62 6.85
C ASP A 121 -14.18 7.80 6.76
N SER A 122 -14.16 6.78 5.89
CA SER A 122 -15.16 5.73 5.94
C SER A 122 -14.96 4.98 7.25
N GLU A 123 -15.81 5.30 8.23
CA GLU A 123 -15.94 4.63 9.52
C GLU A 123 -15.92 3.10 9.34
N ASP A 124 -14.80 2.47 9.68
CA ASP A 124 -14.63 1.02 9.79
C ASP A 124 -15.33 0.56 11.08
N ASP A 125 -16.59 0.12 10.95
CA ASP A 125 -17.29 -0.62 12.00
C ASP A 125 -16.59 -1.97 12.18
N GLY A 126 -15.82 -2.08 13.27
CA GLY A 126 -15.05 -3.26 13.61
C GLY A 126 -15.94 -4.49 13.82
N GLU A 127 -15.96 -5.38 12.84
CA GLU A 127 -16.37 -6.77 13.02
C GLU A 127 -15.33 -7.48 13.90
N VAL A 128 -15.75 -7.82 15.11
CA VAL A 128 -15.01 -8.64 16.07
C VAL A 128 -14.92 -10.06 15.51
N CYS A 129 -13.74 -10.45 15.01
CA CYS A 129 -13.45 -11.84 14.70
C CYS A 129 -13.41 -12.66 16.01
N ASP A 130 -14.44 -13.49 16.23
CA ASP A 130 -14.50 -14.44 17.33
C ASP A 130 -13.35 -15.47 17.19
N ASP A 131 -12.47 -15.48 18.18
CA ASP A 131 -11.30 -16.34 18.27
C ASP A 131 -11.71 -17.74 18.73
N SER A 132 -11.82 -18.70 17.80
CA SER A 132 -11.59 -20.12 18.10
C SER A 132 -11.54 -20.97 16.83
N GLU A 133 -10.34 -21.28 16.36
CA GLU A 133 -9.90 -22.66 16.08
C GLU A 133 -8.46 -22.64 15.54
N LEU A 134 -7.50 -22.79 16.45
CA LEU A 134 -6.12 -23.09 16.10
C LEU A 134 -5.55 -24.12 17.08
N GLU A 135 -6.02 -25.36 16.96
CA GLU A 135 -5.31 -26.58 17.40
C GLU A 135 -5.79 -27.70 16.44
N SER A 136 -4.99 -28.55 15.82
CA SER A 136 -3.56 -28.83 15.87
C SER A 136 -3.23 -29.64 14.62
N ILE A 137 -2.51 -29.06 13.66
CA ILE A 137 -1.90 -29.83 12.58
C ILE A 137 -0.50 -30.19 13.06
N ASN A 138 -0.34 -31.35 13.68
CA ASN A 138 0.91 -32.10 13.75
C ASN A 138 0.69 -33.45 14.44
N SER A 139 0.39 -34.49 13.67
CA SER A 139 1.04 -35.81 13.76
C SER A 139 0.45 -36.78 12.72
N PHE A 140 1.27 -37.27 11.80
CA PHE A 140 1.09 -38.60 11.16
C PHE A 140 0.98 -39.71 12.24
N PRO A 141 0.57 -40.98 11.98
CA PRO A 141 0.36 -41.71 10.71
C PRO A 141 -0.89 -42.65 10.64
N MET A 142 -1.13 -43.20 9.43
CA MET A 142 -1.53 -44.59 9.10
C MET A 142 -2.14 -45.51 10.19
N LEU A 143 -3.37 -46.01 9.99
CA LEU A 143 -3.74 -47.43 10.21
C LEU A 143 -5.16 -47.77 9.71
N THR A 144 -5.27 -49.03 9.33
CA THR A 144 -6.31 -49.75 8.59
C THR A 144 -7.52 -50.18 9.41
N GLN A 145 -8.59 -50.51 8.68
CA GLN A 145 -9.43 -51.73 8.81
C GLN A 145 -10.89 -51.58 9.30
N GLU A 146 -11.78 -52.06 8.42
CA GLU A 146 -13.06 -52.78 8.59
C GLU A 146 -14.01 -52.44 9.75
N ASN A 147 -15.28 -52.18 9.42
CA ASN A 147 -16.36 -53.13 9.71
C ASN A 147 -17.69 -52.73 9.07
N GLY A 148 -18.38 -53.74 8.53
CA GLY A 148 -19.60 -53.62 7.76
C GLY A 148 -20.85 -53.26 8.58
N ALA A 149 -21.82 -52.67 7.89
CA ALA A 149 -23.19 -52.57 8.39
C ALA A 149 -24.17 -52.78 7.22
N LYS A 150 -24.83 -53.93 7.31
CA LYS A 150 -25.92 -54.48 6.50
C LYS A 150 -26.97 -53.42 6.15
N ARG A 151 -27.26 -53.24 4.86
CA ARG A 151 -28.53 -52.63 4.40
C ARG A 151 -29.44 -53.74 3.89
N THR A 152 -30.40 -54.09 4.75
CA THR A 152 -31.59 -54.85 4.41
C THR A 152 -32.52 -54.00 3.55
N ALA A 153 -32.90 -54.54 2.39
CA ALA A 153 -34.11 -54.18 1.64
C ALA A 153 -35.37 -54.49 2.51
N PRO A 154 -36.61 -54.08 2.18
CA PRO A 154 -37.28 -54.47 0.91
C PRO A 154 -38.33 -53.46 0.37
N VAL A 155 -39.09 -53.95 -0.65
CA VAL A 155 -40.43 -53.53 -1.11
C VAL A 155 -40.41 -52.50 -2.26
N GLN A 156 -40.99 -52.74 -3.44
CA GLN A 156 -41.79 -53.84 -4.01
C GLN A 156 -41.61 -53.82 -5.53
#